data_AF-A0A9Q3E2P4-F1
#
_entry.id   AF-A0A9Q3E2P4-F1
#
_cell.length_a   1.000
_cell.length_b   1.000
_cell.length_c   1.000
_cell.angle_alpha   90.00
_cell.angle_beta   90.00
_cell.angle_gamma   90.00
#
_symmetry.space_group_name_H-M   'P 1'
#
loop_
_entity.id
_entity.type
_entity.pdbx_description
1 polymer ?
#
loop_
_entity_poly.entity_id
_entity_poly.type
_entity_poly.pdbx_seq_one_letter_code
_entity_poly.pdbx_strand_id
1 'polypeptide(L)'
;MHLKDDIQSEIRIITENMDKINEADSNMPKLSITFSHIRSPVKPKEELTNPFLTELIHQDNNQVLMKEAPQLKEWATFTGEGKYDHMSFIKTIDMLQEDYAIPDELITARLHSLFEKSAKRWYYGIRQTNGKNTWSWWKQEIITKWANDAWRYKIENEFENSFFDPKKDKCLT
;
A
#
# COMPACT_ATOMS: atom_id res chain seq x y z
N MET A 1 -9.55 42.87 1.27
CA MET A 1 -10.21 42.09 2.34
C MET A 1 -11.17 41.10 1.66
N HIS A 2 -10.67 40.09 0.94
CA HIS A 2 -11.53 39.13 0.19
C HIS A 2 -11.07 37.66 0.21
N LEU A 3 -9.85 37.36 0.71
CA LEU A 3 -9.33 35.99 0.68
C LEU A 3 -10.05 35.00 1.61
N LYS A 4 -10.71 35.51 2.66
CA LYS A 4 -11.44 34.66 3.62
C LYS A 4 -12.78 34.18 3.04
N ASP A 5 -13.39 34.96 2.16
CA ASP A 5 -14.70 34.65 1.59
C ASP A 5 -14.57 33.59 0.49
N ASP A 6 -13.49 33.66 -0.29
CA ASP A 6 -13.17 32.68 -1.34
C ASP A 6 -12.94 31.27 -0.76
N ILE A 7 -12.15 31.17 0.32
CA ILE A 7 -11.87 29.89 0.99
C ILE A 7 -13.15 29.27 1.59
N GLN A 8 -14.03 30.09 2.15
CA GLN A 8 -15.30 29.61 2.70
C GLN A 8 -16.25 29.12 1.60
N SER A 9 -16.20 29.74 0.42
CA SER A 9 -16.98 29.29 -0.73
C SER A 9 -16.52 27.91 -1.25
N GLU A 10 -15.20 27.66 -1.28
CA GLU A 10 -14.64 26.39 -1.74
C GLU A 10 -14.95 25.24 -0.77
N ILE A 11 -14.84 25.48 0.54
CA ILE A 11 -15.19 24.49 1.57
C ILE A 11 -16.65 24.06 1.44
N ARG A 12 -17.57 25.01 1.21
CA ARG A 12 -19.00 24.71 1.04
C ARG A 12 -19.27 23.84 -0.18
N ILE A 13 -18.62 24.11 -1.31
CA ILE A 13 -18.78 23.32 -2.54
C ILE A 13 -18.29 21.88 -2.33
N ILE A 14 -17.19 21.70 -1.60
CA ILE A 14 -16.65 20.36 -1.29
C ILE A 14 -17.62 19.57 -0.41
N THR A 15 -18.22 20.19 0.61
CA THR A 15 -19.21 19.51 1.47
C THR A 15 -20.47 19.12 0.71
N GLU A 16 -21.04 20.02 -0.11
CA GLU A 16 -22.24 19.74 -0.91
C GLU A 16 -22.01 18.59 -1.93
N ASN A 17 -20.78 18.41 -2.41
CA ASN A 17 -20.44 17.30 -3.31
C ASN A 17 -20.26 15.97 -2.59
N MET A 18 -19.77 15.96 -1.34
CA MET A 18 -19.66 14.73 -0.53
C MET A 18 -21.04 14.17 -0.17
N ASP A 19 -22.01 15.03 0.15
CA ASP A 19 -23.36 14.58 0.54
C ASP A 19 -24.11 13.93 -0.65
N LYS A 20 -23.90 14.43 -1.87
CA LYS A 20 -24.48 13.86 -3.10
C LYS A 20 -23.93 12.47 -3.44
N ILE A 21 -22.67 12.20 -3.10
CA ILE A 21 -22.04 10.88 -3.33
C ILE A 21 -22.62 9.86 -2.34
N ASN A 22 -22.82 10.25 -1.08
CA ASN A 22 -23.38 9.37 -0.06
C ASN A 22 -24.85 9.00 -0.33
N GLU A 23 -25.63 9.89 -0.95
CA GLU A 23 -27.02 9.60 -1.31
C GLU A 23 -27.13 8.60 -2.48
N ALA A 24 -26.15 8.59 -3.40
CA ALA A 24 -26.13 7.68 -4.55
C ALA A 24 -25.86 6.21 -4.18
N ASP A 25 -25.07 5.94 -3.12
CA ASP A 25 -24.77 4.58 -2.67
C ASP A 25 -25.95 3.90 -1.94
N SER A 26 -26.91 4.68 -1.46
CA SER A 26 -28.07 4.17 -0.72
C SER A 26 -29.19 3.57 -1.60
N ASN A 27 -29.11 3.76 -2.93
CA ASN A 27 -30.18 3.45 -3.89
C ASN A 27 -29.90 2.26 -4.83
N MET A 28 -28.91 1.41 -4.57
CA MET A 28 -28.71 0.19 -5.38
C MET A 28 -29.73 -0.92 -5.03
N PRO A 29 -30.38 -1.57 -6.01
CA PRO A 29 -31.32 -2.66 -5.76
C PRO A 29 -30.58 -3.95 -5.35
N LYS A 30 -30.95 -4.53 -4.20
CA LYS A 30 -30.42 -5.80 -3.72
C LYS A 30 -31.05 -6.97 -4.49
N LEU A 31 -30.23 -7.74 -5.21
CA LEU A 31 -30.65 -8.95 -5.91
C LEU A 31 -30.98 -10.06 -4.90
N SER A 32 -32.26 -10.43 -4.84
CA SER A 32 -32.78 -11.59 -4.12
C SER A 32 -32.70 -12.82 -5.00
N ILE A 33 -31.95 -13.85 -4.58
CA ILE A 33 -32.09 -15.20 -5.13
C ILE A 33 -32.34 -16.15 -3.97
N THR A 34 -33.56 -16.68 -3.93
CA THR A 34 -33.97 -17.81 -3.11
C THR A 34 -33.75 -19.10 -3.88
N PHE A 35 -33.13 -20.10 -3.24
CA PHE A 35 -33.28 -21.49 -3.64
C PHE A 35 -33.58 -22.33 -2.41
N SER A 36 -34.75 -22.95 -2.41
CA SER A 36 -35.26 -23.83 -1.37
C SER A 36 -35.09 -25.31 -1.77
N HIS A 37 -34.61 -26.09 -0.80
CA HIS A 37 -34.82 -27.54 -0.56
C HIS A 37 -34.15 -28.56 -1.49
N ILE A 38 -33.32 -29.44 -0.89
CA ILE A 38 -33.57 -30.90 -0.71
C ILE A 38 -32.50 -31.50 0.25
N ARG A 39 -32.99 -31.97 1.42
CA ARG A 39 -32.63 -33.17 2.24
C ARG A 39 -31.16 -33.48 2.63
N SER A 40 -30.85 -33.38 3.93
CA SER A 40 -29.67 -33.89 4.68
C SER A 40 -29.68 -35.45 4.86
N PRO A 41 -28.69 -36.14 5.49
CA PRO A 41 -27.47 -35.65 6.18
C PRO A 41 -26.16 -36.44 5.90
N VAL A 42 -25.02 -35.75 5.88
CA VAL A 42 -23.74 -36.32 6.36
C VAL A 42 -23.31 -35.43 7.51
N LYS A 43 -23.20 -35.97 8.73
CA LYS A 43 -22.67 -35.24 9.88
C LYS A 43 -21.17 -34.98 9.67
N PRO A 44 -20.68 -33.74 9.68
CA PRO A 44 -19.32 -33.47 10.09
C PRO A 44 -19.35 -33.16 11.59
N LYS A 45 -18.35 -33.70 12.28
CA LYS A 45 -18.08 -33.49 13.70
C LYS A 45 -18.06 -31.98 13.95
N GLU A 46 -18.72 -31.53 15.01
CA GLU A 46 -18.58 -30.16 15.51
C GLU A 46 -17.09 -29.94 15.85
N GLU A 47 -16.33 -29.40 14.90
CA GLU A 47 -15.08 -28.74 15.20
C GLU A 47 -15.46 -27.45 15.92
N LEU A 48 -15.20 -27.46 17.23
CA LEU A 48 -15.25 -26.27 18.06
C LEU A 48 -14.18 -25.29 17.55
N THR A 49 -14.50 -24.48 16.54
CA THR A 49 -13.72 -23.29 16.20
C THR A 49 -13.93 -22.26 17.31
N ASN A 50 -13.21 -22.45 18.41
CA ASN A 50 -13.03 -21.43 19.41
C ASN A 50 -12.17 -20.33 18.79
N PRO A 51 -12.65 -19.08 18.65
CA PRO A 51 -11.88 -17.98 18.08
C PRO A 51 -10.52 -17.79 18.78
N PHE A 52 -10.43 -18.15 20.07
CA PHE A 52 -9.18 -18.15 20.83
C PHE A 52 -8.17 -19.18 20.33
N LEU A 53 -8.61 -20.39 19.94
CA LEU A 53 -7.70 -21.40 19.37
C LEU A 53 -7.23 -21.00 17.98
N THR A 54 -8.11 -20.41 17.17
CA THR A 54 -7.77 -19.86 15.85
C THR A 54 -6.70 -18.76 15.99
N GLU A 55 -6.89 -17.82 16.92
CA GLU A 55 -5.93 -16.73 17.17
C GLU A 55 -4.56 -17.24 17.64
N LEU A 56 -4.52 -18.24 18.54
CA LEU A 56 -3.28 -18.86 18.98
C LEU A 56 -2.54 -19.59 17.84
N ILE A 57 -3.27 -20.30 16.98
CA ILE A 57 -2.69 -21.00 15.82
C ILE A 57 -2.15 -19.99 14.80
N HIS A 58 -2.88 -18.90 14.54
CA HIS A 58 -2.38 -17.82 13.67
C HIS A 58 -1.15 -17.12 14.25
N GLN A 59 -1.10 -16.91 15.56
CA GLN A 59 0.03 -16.26 16.23
C GLN A 59 1.29 -17.14 16.22
N ASP A 60 1.16 -18.46 16.31
CA ASP A 60 2.28 -19.40 16.18
C ASP A 60 2.77 -19.47 14.73
N ASN A 61 1.85 -19.55 13.76
CA ASN A 61 2.17 -19.54 12.33
C ASN A 61 2.88 -18.25 11.89
N ASN A 62 2.43 -17.07 12.36
CA ASN A 62 3.07 -15.79 12.05
C ASN A 62 4.48 -15.70 12.65
N GLN A 63 4.70 -16.29 13.84
CA GLN A 63 6.03 -16.35 14.44
C GLN A 63 6.99 -17.28 13.67
N VAL A 64 6.49 -18.36 13.07
CA VAL A 64 7.28 -19.24 12.20
C VAL A 64 7.65 -18.51 10.91
N LEU A 65 6.67 -17.90 10.22
CA LEU A 65 6.89 -17.11 9.00
C LEU A 65 7.88 -15.96 9.23
N MET A 66 7.75 -15.23 10.33
CA MET A 66 8.67 -14.15 10.67
C MET A 66 10.12 -14.63 10.88
N LYS A 67 10.33 -15.87 11.36
CA LYS A 67 11.68 -16.45 11.51
C LYS A 67 12.30 -16.83 10.17
N GLU A 68 11.48 -17.10 9.16
CA GLU A 68 11.90 -17.37 7.78
C GLU A 68 12.11 -16.09 6.96
N ALA A 69 11.74 -14.93 7.52
CA ALA A 69 11.92 -13.65 6.86
C ALA A 69 13.41 -13.42 6.50
N PRO A 70 13.68 -12.86 5.31
CA PRO A 70 15.04 -12.56 4.87
C PRO A 70 15.80 -11.73 5.89
N GLN A 71 17.10 -11.96 5.98
CA GLN A 71 17.96 -11.15 6.83
C GLN A 71 17.99 -9.70 6.32
N LEU A 72 18.24 -8.73 7.21
CA LEU A 72 18.26 -7.30 6.83
C LEU A 72 19.15 -6.99 5.60
N LYS A 73 20.21 -7.77 5.39
CA LYS A 73 21.14 -7.61 4.25
C LYS A 73 20.55 -8.01 2.90
N GLU A 74 19.49 -8.81 2.91
CA GLU A 74 18.79 -9.34 1.73
C GLU A 74 17.59 -8.45 1.33
N TRP A 75 17.26 -7.46 2.17
CA TRP A 75 16.18 -6.53 1.88
C TRP A 75 16.64 -5.51 0.84
N ALA A 76 15.70 -5.03 0.02
CA ALA A 76 15.98 -3.98 -0.94
C ALA A 76 16.47 -2.71 -0.23
N THR A 77 17.55 -2.13 -0.73
CA THR A 77 18.00 -0.79 -0.32
C THR A 77 17.35 0.27 -1.21
N PHE A 78 17.19 1.47 -0.67
CA PHE A 78 16.59 2.59 -1.39
C PHE A 78 17.48 3.82 -1.29
N THR A 79 17.96 4.26 -2.44
CA THR A 79 18.93 5.35 -2.54
C THR A 79 18.25 6.71 -2.78
N GLY A 80 17.00 6.68 -3.26
CA GLY A 80 16.30 7.86 -3.75
C GLY A 80 16.81 8.34 -5.11
N GLU A 81 17.66 7.55 -5.76
CA GLU A 81 18.28 7.83 -7.05
C GLU A 81 17.78 6.79 -8.07
N GLY A 82 16.81 7.16 -8.89
CA GLY A 82 16.31 6.28 -9.95
C GLY A 82 14.87 6.57 -10.33
N LYS A 83 14.52 6.28 -11.59
CA LYS A 83 13.21 6.59 -12.14
C LYS A 83 12.08 5.84 -11.40
N TYR A 84 12.29 4.59 -11.03
CA TYR A 84 11.26 3.76 -10.38
C TYR A 84 11.69 3.21 -9.02
N ASP A 85 12.82 3.69 -8.49
CA ASP A 85 13.47 3.17 -7.28
C ASP A 85 12.49 3.09 -6.09
N HIS A 86 11.71 4.15 -5.88
CA HIS A 86 10.75 4.25 -4.78
C HIS A 86 9.55 3.29 -4.92
N MET A 87 9.06 3.05 -6.14
CA MET A 87 7.96 2.12 -6.41
C MET A 87 8.39 0.68 -6.19
N SER A 88 9.55 0.30 -6.74
CA SER A 88 10.14 -1.02 -6.56
C SER A 88 10.42 -1.28 -5.09
N PHE A 89 11.02 -0.32 -4.38
CA PHE A 89 11.28 -0.43 -2.94
C PHE A 89 9.99 -0.67 -2.13
N ILE A 90 8.98 0.19 -2.28
CA ILE A 90 7.70 0.05 -1.55
C ILE A 90 7.08 -1.31 -1.82
N LYS A 91 7.01 -1.71 -3.09
CA LYS A 91 6.42 -3.00 -3.49
C LYS A 91 7.16 -4.17 -2.86
N THR A 92 8.49 -4.16 -2.84
CA THR A 92 9.29 -5.22 -2.22
C THR A 92 9.02 -5.32 -0.72
N ILE A 93 8.93 -4.20 0.00
CA ILE A 93 8.61 -4.21 1.43
C ILE A 93 7.18 -4.70 1.67
N ASP A 94 6.21 -4.29 0.85
CA ASP A 94 4.82 -4.76 0.96
C ASP A 94 4.71 -6.28 0.71
N MET A 95 5.45 -6.82 -0.27
CA MET A 95 5.52 -8.28 -0.50
C MET A 95 6.15 -9.00 0.70
N LEU A 96 7.25 -8.48 1.27
CA LEU A 96 7.85 -9.06 2.48
C LEU A 96 6.93 -9.01 3.70
N GLN A 97 6.15 -7.94 3.84
CA GLN A 97 5.18 -7.80 4.92
C GLN A 97 4.08 -8.86 4.81
N GLU A 98 3.57 -9.08 3.60
CA GLU A 98 2.52 -10.07 3.32
C GLU A 98 3.03 -11.51 3.45
N ASP A 99 4.17 -11.83 2.81
CA ASP A 99 4.71 -13.19 2.75
C ASP A 99 5.17 -13.71 4.12
N TYR A 100 5.72 -12.83 4.96
CA TYR A 100 6.32 -13.21 6.24
C TYR A 100 5.58 -12.67 7.46
N ALA A 101 4.37 -12.11 7.27
CA ALA A 101 3.54 -11.51 8.31
C ALA A 101 4.31 -10.53 9.22
N ILE A 102 5.15 -9.68 8.61
CA ILE A 102 6.09 -8.85 9.36
C ILE A 102 5.35 -7.68 10.04
N PRO A 103 5.53 -7.48 11.35
CA PRO A 103 4.91 -6.34 12.03
C PRO A 103 5.51 -5.00 11.59
N ASP A 104 4.65 -3.98 11.54
CA ASP A 104 4.99 -2.62 11.13
C ASP A 104 6.16 -2.04 11.95
N GLU A 105 6.24 -2.36 13.24
CA GLU A 105 7.31 -1.90 14.13
C GLU A 105 8.68 -2.41 13.68
N LEU A 106 8.74 -3.62 13.13
CA LEU A 106 9.99 -4.24 12.68
C LEU A 106 10.44 -3.66 11.34
N ILE A 107 9.49 -3.42 10.42
CA ILE A 107 9.77 -2.70 9.16
C ILE A 107 10.30 -1.30 9.48
N THR A 108 9.58 -0.53 10.29
CA THR A 108 9.92 0.85 10.63
C THR A 108 11.23 0.97 11.43
N ALA A 109 11.56 -0.03 12.25
CA ALA A 109 12.86 -0.13 12.91
C ALA A 109 14.02 -0.36 11.91
N ARG A 110 13.78 -1.09 10.83
CA ARG A 110 14.80 -1.42 9.81
C ARG A 110 15.03 -0.31 8.78
N LEU A 111 14.08 0.61 8.60
CA LEU A 111 14.15 1.69 7.60
C LEU A 111 15.49 2.46 7.58
N HIS A 112 16.06 2.79 8.74
CA HIS A 112 17.32 3.53 8.82
C HIS A 112 18.52 2.83 8.13
N SER A 113 18.46 1.50 7.99
CA SER A 113 19.47 0.69 7.32
C SER A 113 19.14 0.43 5.84
N LEU A 114 17.86 0.46 5.48
CA LEU A 114 17.40 0.27 4.11
C LEU A 114 17.58 1.54 3.27
N PHE A 115 17.49 2.71 3.90
CA PHE A 115 17.76 3.98 3.23
C PHE A 115 19.26 4.22 3.07
N GLU A 116 19.67 4.60 1.87
CA GLU A 116 21.04 4.97 1.50
C GLU A 116 21.10 6.39 0.91
N LYS A 117 22.32 6.93 0.81
CA LYS A 117 22.64 8.21 0.15
C LYS A 117 21.65 9.35 0.46
N SER A 118 21.00 9.88 -0.57
CA SER A 118 20.08 11.03 -0.49
C SER A 118 18.82 10.70 0.31
N ALA A 119 18.27 9.49 0.14
CA ALA A 119 17.11 9.03 0.87
C ALA A 119 17.39 8.88 2.36
N LYS A 120 18.60 8.43 2.75
CA LYS A 120 18.99 8.34 4.16
C LYS A 120 19.02 9.70 4.85
N ARG A 121 19.56 10.72 4.19
CA ARG A 121 19.59 12.08 4.72
C ARG A 121 18.19 12.65 4.89
N TRP A 122 17.31 12.44 3.91
CA TRP A 122 15.91 12.84 3.98
C TRP A 122 15.16 12.14 5.13
N TYR A 123 15.33 10.81 5.25
CA TYR A 123 14.70 10.01 6.29
C TYR A 123 15.02 10.52 7.70
N TYR A 124 16.29 10.85 7.97
CA TYR A 124 16.67 11.41 9.28
C TYR A 124 16.01 12.76 9.56
N GLY A 125 15.83 13.62 8.54
CA GLY A 125 15.13 14.88 8.69
C GLY A 125 13.67 14.68 9.10
N ILE A 126 12.93 13.87 8.33
CA ILE A 126 11.52 13.57 8.59
C ILE A 126 11.32 12.84 9.93
N ARG A 127 12.20 11.90 10.27
CA ARG A 127 12.10 11.15 11.52
C ARG A 127 12.33 12.02 12.76
N GLN A 128 13.19 13.03 12.67
CA GLN A 128 13.42 13.97 13.77
C GLN A 128 12.19 14.86 14.02
N THR A 129 11.49 15.27 12.97
CA THR A 129 10.32 16.16 13.08
C THR A 129 9.03 15.43 13.43
N ASN A 130 8.83 14.22 12.92
CA ASN A 130 7.56 13.49 13.01
C ASN A 130 7.60 12.27 13.95
N GLY A 131 8.78 11.87 14.44
CA GLY A 131 8.93 10.78 15.39
C GLY A 131 8.70 9.38 14.78
N LYS A 132 8.12 8.47 15.58
CA LYS A 132 7.79 7.11 15.16
C LYS A 132 6.41 7.09 14.50
N ASN A 133 6.33 6.47 13.33
CA ASN A 133 5.10 6.37 12.53
C ASN A 133 5.02 4.97 11.89
N THR A 134 3.82 4.60 11.45
CA THR A 134 3.52 3.31 10.80
C THR A 134 4.16 3.20 9.41
N TRP A 135 4.28 1.98 8.88
CA TRP A 135 4.79 1.76 7.54
C TRP A 135 3.92 2.45 6.48
N SER A 136 2.59 2.40 6.64
CA SER A 136 1.66 3.10 5.75
C SER A 136 1.93 4.61 5.66
N TRP A 137 2.23 5.26 6.79
CA TRP A 137 2.60 6.67 6.80
C TRP A 137 3.92 6.92 6.05
N TRP A 138 4.94 6.09 6.30
CA TRP A 138 6.21 6.19 5.58
C TRP A 138 6.07 5.98 4.08
N LYS A 139 5.18 5.08 3.63
CA LYS A 139 4.85 4.93 2.20
C LYS A 139 4.35 6.23 1.59
N GLN A 140 3.43 6.92 2.27
CA GLN A 140 2.90 8.19 1.79
C GLN A 140 3.97 9.28 1.72
N GLU A 141 4.87 9.35 2.69
CA GLU A 141 5.99 10.30 2.67
C GLU A 141 6.98 10.02 1.52
N ILE A 142 7.28 8.74 1.27
CA ILE A 142 8.12 8.34 0.13
C ILE A 142 7.45 8.72 -1.20
N ILE A 143 6.16 8.41 -1.35
CA ILE A 143 5.38 8.77 -2.56
C ILE A 143 5.34 10.29 -2.73
N THR A 144 5.07 11.04 -1.66
CA THR A 144 5.03 12.51 -1.71
C THR A 144 6.37 13.09 -2.14
N LYS A 145 7.48 12.52 -1.66
CA LYS A 145 8.82 13.02 -1.96
C LYS A 145 9.30 12.67 -3.38
N TRP A 146 9.08 11.43 -3.84
CA TRP A 146 9.66 10.90 -5.08
C TRP A 146 8.66 10.64 -6.23
N ALA A 147 7.36 10.54 -5.94
CA ALA A 147 6.29 10.34 -6.93
C ALA A 147 5.47 11.64 -7.13
N ASN A 148 6.15 12.79 -7.13
CA ASN A 148 5.52 14.10 -7.33
C ASN A 148 5.01 14.29 -8.77
N ASP A 149 4.24 15.35 -9.02
CA ASP A 149 3.60 15.57 -10.32
C ASP A 149 4.60 15.68 -11.47
N ALA A 150 5.78 16.29 -11.24
CA ALA A 150 6.82 16.37 -12.26
C ALA A 150 7.36 14.98 -12.64
N TRP A 151 7.49 14.07 -11.66
CA TRP A 151 7.84 12.70 -11.93
C TRP A 151 6.75 11.97 -12.71
N ARG A 152 5.48 12.10 -12.28
CA ARG A 152 4.33 11.45 -12.95
C ARG A 152 4.21 11.88 -14.41
N TYR A 153 4.28 13.18 -14.65
CA TYR A 153 4.26 13.76 -15.99
C TYR A 153 5.42 13.23 -16.85
N LYS A 154 6.61 13.09 -16.28
CA LYS A 154 7.74 12.48 -16.99
C LYS A 154 7.49 11.01 -17.34
N ILE A 155 6.90 10.23 -16.44
CA ILE A 155 6.54 8.82 -16.73
C ILE A 155 5.51 8.76 -17.85
N GLU A 156 4.45 9.55 -17.75
CA GLU A 156 3.35 9.61 -18.71
C GLU A 156 3.85 10.00 -20.10
N ASN A 157 4.64 11.07 -20.21
CA ASN A 157 5.23 11.47 -21.47
C ASN A 157 6.19 10.40 -22.05
N GLU A 158 6.99 9.72 -21.22
CA GLU A 158 7.81 8.61 -21.71
C GLU A 158 6.98 7.42 -22.18
N PHE A 159 5.83 7.16 -21.56
CA PHE A 159 4.89 6.12 -21.99
C PHE A 159 4.20 6.48 -23.30
N GLU A 160 3.70 7.71 -23.45
CA GLU A 160 3.06 8.19 -24.69
C GLU A 160 4.02 8.17 -25.88
N ASN A 161 5.29 8.50 -25.66
CA ASN A 161 6.32 8.46 -26.69
C ASN A 161 6.90 7.05 -26.90
N SER A 162 6.57 6.08 -26.05
CA SER A 162 6.99 4.69 -26.18
C SER A 162 6.09 3.97 -27.17
N PHE A 163 6.41 4.08 -28.46
CA PHE A 163 5.77 3.27 -29.50
C PHE A 163 6.62 2.06 -29.86
N PHE A 164 5.97 0.90 -30.05
CA PHE A 164 6.66 -0.29 -30.54
C PHE A 164 7.09 -0.08 -32.00
N ASP A 165 8.40 -0.15 -32.27
CA ASP A 165 8.95 -0.05 -33.61
C ASP A 165 9.50 -1.43 -34.03
N PRO A 166 8.80 -2.18 -34.90
CA PRO A 166 9.21 -3.52 -35.34
C PRO A 166 10.60 -3.59 -35.98
N LYS A 167 11.15 -2.46 -36.44
CA LYS A 167 12.50 -2.40 -37.04
C LYS A 167 13.59 -2.18 -36.01
N LYS A 168 13.30 -1.42 -34.94
CA LYS A 168 14.21 -1.16 -33.82
C LYS A 168 14.15 -2.27 -32.76
N ASP A 169 12.96 -2.78 -32.48
CA ASP A 169 12.67 -3.68 -31.37
C ASP A 169 12.69 -5.16 -31.82
N LYS A 170 13.65 -5.50 -32.69
CA LYS A 170 13.77 -6.87 -33.21
C LYS A 170 13.99 -7.84 -32.06
N CYS A 171 13.16 -8.89 -32.01
CA CYS A 171 13.37 -10.02 -31.14
C CYS A 171 14.75 -10.62 -31.44
N LEU A 172 15.64 -10.68 -30.43
CA LEU A 172 16.94 -11.33 -30.55
C LEU A 172 16.69 -12.82 -30.82
N THR A 173 16.89 -13.25 -32.08
CA THR A 173 16.90 -14.65 -32.52
C THR A 173 18.22 -15.32 -32.20
#